data_AF-A0A2G6DD88-F1
#
_entry.id   AF-A0A2G6DD88-F1
#
_cell.length_a   1.000
_cell.length_b   1.000
_cell.length_c   1.000
_cell.angle_alpha   90.00
_cell.angle_beta   90.00
_cell.angle_gamma   90.00
#
_symmetry.space_group_name_H-M   'P 1'
#
loop_
_entity.id
_entity.type
_entity.pdbx_description
1 polymer ?
#
loop_
_entity_poly.entity_id
_entity_poly.type
_entity_poly.pdbx_seq_one_letter_code
_entity_poly.pdbx_strand_id
1 'polypeptide(L)'
;MKAKVLHNLLQEYGKLKNPKETTAIKYWYQYNNVHVNVYFDSFDVNNPHLSIVLNFEKSYYYTSLNVKNTAVNKEYLVKIPMNILGKILSNSKLDDFFNN
;
A
#
# COMPACT_ATOMS: atom_id res chain seq x y z
N MET A 1 6.76 8.39 -2.78
CA MET A 1 5.51 8.45 -3.56
C MET A 1 5.42 9.81 -4.21
N LYS A 2 5.34 9.88 -5.55
CA LYS A 2 5.31 11.17 -6.28
C LYS A 2 4.10 11.98 -5.81
N ALA A 3 4.24 13.27 -5.47
CA ALA A 3 3.17 14.13 -4.93
C ALA A 3 1.85 14.05 -5.74
N LYS A 4 1.97 13.80 -7.05
CA LYS A 4 0.86 13.53 -7.97
C LYS A 4 -0.03 12.34 -7.55
N VAL A 5 0.56 11.24 -7.04
CA VAL A 5 -0.19 10.05 -6.61
C VAL A 5 -1.04 10.37 -5.38
N LEU A 6 -0.46 11.04 -4.38
CA LEU A 6 -1.21 11.48 -3.19
C LEU A 6 -2.35 12.43 -3.58
N HIS A 7 -2.08 13.40 -4.46
CA HIS A 7 -3.11 14.31 -4.95
C HIS A 7 -4.27 13.57 -5.62
N ASN A 8 -3.96 12.58 -6.47
CA ASN A 8 -4.98 11.76 -7.13
C ASN A 8 -5.81 10.96 -6.12
N LEU A 9 -5.18 10.34 -5.13
CA LEU A 9 -5.86 9.58 -4.07
C LEU A 9 -6.81 10.46 -3.26
N LEU A 10 -6.37 11.65 -2.88
CA LEU A 10 -7.20 12.64 -2.18
C LEU A 10 -8.39 13.10 -3.04
N GLN A 11 -8.17 13.35 -4.33
CA GLN A 11 -9.25 13.70 -5.24
C GLN A 11 -10.25 12.57 -5.43
N GLU A 12 -9.80 11.32 -5.56
CA GLU A 12 -10.70 10.18 -5.66
C GLU A 12 -11.50 10.00 -4.37
N TYR A 13 -10.88 10.17 -3.21
CA TYR A 13 -11.56 10.05 -1.92
C TYR A 13 -12.60 11.15 -1.75
N GLY A 14 -12.27 12.38 -2.14
CA GLY A 14 -13.17 13.53 -2.09
C GLY A 14 -14.39 13.43 -3.03
N LYS A 15 -14.37 12.51 -4.01
CA LYS A 15 -15.53 12.22 -4.88
C LYS A 15 -16.53 11.25 -4.26
N LEU A 16 -16.18 10.57 -3.16
CA LEU A 16 -17.08 9.63 -2.50
C LEU A 16 -18.28 10.38 -1.90
N LYS A 17 -19.48 9.81 -2.06
CA LYS A 17 -20.68 10.34 -1.43
C LYS A 17 -20.78 9.81 0.00
N ASN A 18 -20.79 10.71 0.99
CA ASN A 18 -20.94 10.40 2.41
C ASN A 18 -19.91 9.39 2.95
N PRO A 19 -18.59 9.64 2.79
CA PRO A 19 -17.57 8.79 3.39
C PRO A 19 -17.73 8.78 4.91
N LYS A 20 -17.60 7.60 5.50
CA LYS A 20 -17.58 7.35 6.95
C LYS A 20 -16.15 7.12 7.42
N GLU A 21 -15.94 7.11 8.72
CA GLU A 21 -14.65 6.75 9.36
C GLU A 21 -14.10 5.38 8.92
N THR A 22 -14.96 4.48 8.44
CA THR A 22 -14.59 3.15 7.92
C THR A 22 -14.44 3.10 6.40
N THR A 23 -14.58 4.24 5.71
CA THR A 23 -14.51 4.30 4.25
C THR A 23 -13.06 4.42 3.79
N ALA A 24 -12.65 3.48 2.93
CA ALA A 24 -11.36 3.50 2.25
C ALA A 24 -11.55 3.21 0.76
N ILE A 25 -10.71 3.82 -0.08
CA ILE A 25 -10.51 3.41 -1.46
C ILE A 25 -9.66 2.15 -1.45
N LYS A 26 -10.09 1.12 -2.18
CA LYS A 26 -9.35 -0.11 -2.35
C LYS A 26 -8.77 -0.19 -3.76
N TYR A 27 -7.46 -0.38 -3.85
CA TYR A 27 -6.78 -0.85 -5.05
C TYR A 27 -6.37 -2.30 -4.85
N TRP A 28 -6.46 -3.06 -5.93
CA TRP A 28 -6.07 -4.45 -5.94
C TRP A 28 -5.34 -4.76 -7.23
N TYR A 29 -4.23 -5.47 -7.09
CA TYR A 29 -3.48 -6.02 -8.21
C TYR A 29 -2.73 -7.28 -7.76
N GLN A 30 -2.18 -8.00 -8.73
CA GLN A 30 -1.35 -9.17 -8.49
C GLN A 30 0.06 -8.90 -9.04
N TYR A 31 1.07 -9.18 -8.22
CA TYR A 31 2.48 -9.09 -8.60
C TYR A 31 3.18 -10.39 -8.26
N ASN A 32 3.71 -11.12 -9.26
CA ASN A 32 4.38 -12.40 -9.06
C ASN A 32 3.59 -13.38 -8.16
N ASN A 33 2.27 -13.48 -8.39
CA ASN A 33 1.31 -14.28 -7.61
C ASN A 33 1.04 -13.82 -6.18
N VAL A 34 1.67 -12.74 -5.72
CA VAL A 34 1.29 -12.06 -4.49
C VAL A 34 0.10 -11.16 -4.78
N HIS A 35 -1.00 -11.35 -4.07
CA HIS A 35 -2.13 -10.44 -4.10
C HIS A 35 -1.79 -9.20 -3.27
N VAL A 36 -1.78 -8.04 -3.91
CA VAL A 36 -1.54 -6.76 -3.27
C VAL A 36 -2.87 -6.04 -3.14
N ASN A 37 -3.26 -5.73 -1.90
CA ASN A 37 -4.39 -4.89 -1.61
C ASN A 37 -3.87 -3.62 -0.95
N VAL A 38 -4.20 -2.47 -1.52
CA VAL A 38 -3.86 -1.16 -0.97
C VAL A 38 -5.15 -0.46 -0.60
N TYR A 39 -5.22 0.00 0.63
CA TYR A 39 -6.34 0.73 1.18
C TYR A 39 -5.89 2.15 1.48
N PHE A 40 -6.62 3.13 0.99
CA PHE A 40 -6.37 4.54 1.27
C PHE A 40 -7.61 5.15 1.91
N ASP A 41 -7.43 5.77 3.07
CA ASP A 41 -8.45 6.59 3.70
C ASP A 41 -7.90 7.97 4.04
N SER A 42 -8.78 8.97 3.94
CA SER A 42 -8.46 10.35 4.25
C SER A 42 -9.58 10.97 5.09
N PHE A 43 -10.14 10.19 6.00
CA PHE A 43 -11.14 10.69 6.94
C PHE A 43 -10.58 11.85 7.77
N ASP A 44 -9.33 11.73 8.24
CA ASP A 44 -8.53 12.87 8.71
C ASP A 44 -7.66 13.41 7.57
N VAL A 45 -8.03 14.57 7.03
CA VAL A 45 -7.30 15.25 5.94
C VAL A 45 -5.86 15.62 6.34
N ASN A 46 -5.60 15.82 7.64
CA ASN A 46 -4.27 16.12 8.14
C ASN A 46 -3.41 14.85 8.26
N ASN A 47 -4.03 13.68 8.34
CA ASN A 47 -3.35 12.41 8.50
C ASN A 47 -3.90 11.32 7.56
N PRO A 48 -3.68 11.48 6.24
CA PRO A 48 -4.09 10.47 5.27
C PRO A 48 -3.36 9.15 5.52
N HIS A 49 -4.13 8.07 5.57
CA HIS A 49 -3.66 6.76 5.95
C HIS A 49 -3.62 5.82 4.73
N LEU A 50 -2.56 5.02 4.66
CA LEU A 50 -2.42 3.98 3.65
C LEU A 50 -2.11 2.65 4.34
N SER A 51 -2.85 1.63 3.99
CA SER A 51 -2.68 0.28 4.49
C SER A 51 -2.39 -0.65 3.32
N ILE A 52 -1.39 -1.50 3.45
CA ILE A 52 -1.03 -2.51 2.45
C ILE A 52 -1.21 -3.89 3.06
N VAL A 53 -1.93 -4.75 2.36
CA VAL A 53 -2.05 -6.17 2.67
C VAL A 53 -1.48 -6.97 1.50
N LEU A 54 -0.42 -7.72 1.75
CA LEU A 54 0.14 -8.69 0.83
C LEU A 54 -0.35 -10.08 1.22
N ASN A 55 -0.90 -10.83 0.29
CA ASN A 55 -1.32 -12.21 0.53
C ASN A 55 -0.66 -13.13 -0.50
N PHE A 56 -0.09 -14.23 -0.03
CA PHE A 56 0.44 -15.30 -0.87
C PHE A 56 0.20 -16.63 -0.17
N GLU A 57 -0.54 -17.53 -0.82
CA GLU A 57 -0.95 -18.82 -0.25
C GLU A 57 -1.60 -18.66 1.14
N LYS A 58 -1.01 -19.25 2.19
CA LYS A 58 -1.48 -19.17 3.58
C LYS A 58 -0.78 -18.07 4.40
N SER A 59 0.04 -17.24 3.76
CA SER A 59 0.77 -16.16 4.41
C SER A 59 0.19 -14.81 4.03
N TYR A 60 0.18 -13.91 5.01
CA TYR A 60 -0.19 -12.53 4.81
C TYR A 60 0.82 -11.61 5.49
N TYR A 61 0.90 -10.39 4.98
CA TYR A 61 1.65 -9.30 5.57
C TYR A 61 0.80 -8.05 5.54
N TYR A 62 0.71 -7.37 6.68
CA TYR A 62 0.00 -6.11 6.81
C TYR A 62 0.96 -5.04 7.29
N THR A 63 0.88 -3.86 6.69
CA THR A 63 1.53 -2.66 7.19
C THR A 63 0.69 -1.43 6.92
N SER A 64 0.73 -0.48 7.85
CA SER A 64 0.30 0.89 7.62
C SER A 64 1.49 1.75 7.25
N LEU A 65 1.26 2.74 6.37
CA LEU A 65 2.24 3.69 5.90
C LEU A 65 1.65 5.09 6.04
N ASN A 66 2.45 6.01 6.59
CA ASN A 66 2.11 7.42 6.52
C ASN A 66 2.43 7.91 5.11
N VAL A 67 1.42 8.36 4.37
CA VAL A 67 1.57 8.75 2.96
C VAL A 67 2.44 10.01 2.79
N LYS A 68 2.62 10.79 3.86
CA LYS A 68 3.55 11.92 3.89
C LYS A 68 5.00 11.49 4.13
N ASN A 69 5.23 10.27 4.63
CA ASN A 69 6.55 9.68 4.84
C ASN A 69 6.67 8.33 4.11
N THR A 70 6.90 8.40 2.80
CA THR A 70 6.89 7.21 1.93
C THR A 70 8.23 6.48 1.83
N ALA A 71 9.18 6.77 2.73
CA ALA A 71 10.41 6.00 2.81
C ALA A 71 10.08 4.62 3.41
N VAL A 72 9.69 3.67 2.55
CA VAL A 72 9.60 2.26 2.93
C VAL A 72 11.04 1.75 3.09
N ASN A 73 11.65 2.04 4.23
CA ASN A 73 12.99 1.56 4.57
C ASN A 73 12.98 0.02 4.62
N LYS A 74 14.10 -0.61 4.25
CA LYS A 74 14.28 -2.07 4.29
C LYS A 74 13.93 -2.70 5.66
N GLU A 75 14.00 -1.90 6.71
CA GLU A 75 13.71 -2.24 8.10
C GLU A 75 12.22 -2.56 8.34
N TYR A 76 11.32 -2.10 7.46
CA TYR A 76 9.92 -2.53 7.46
C TYR A 76 9.71 -3.85 6.70
N LEU A 77 10.70 -4.30 5.91
CA LEU A 77 10.61 -5.53 5.11
C LEU A 77 10.96 -6.79 5.89
N VAL A 78 11.71 -6.68 7.00
CA VAL A 78 12.08 -7.84 7.84
C VAL A 78 10.89 -8.53 8.48
N LYS A 79 9.72 -7.87 8.53
CA LYS A 79 8.46 -8.46 9.01
C LYS A 79 7.67 -9.19 7.92
N ILE A 80 8.07 -9.07 6.65
CA ILE A 80 7.40 -9.76 5.54
C ILE A 80 7.79 -11.24 5.58
N PRO A 81 6.81 -12.17 5.59
CA PRO A 81 7.08 -13.60 5.46
C PRO A 81 7.99 -13.91 4.27
N MET A 82 9.00 -14.78 4.45
CA MET A 82 10.01 -15.05 3.42
C MET A 82 9.43 -15.51 2.08
N ASN A 83 8.31 -16.25 2.10
CA ASN A 83 7.62 -16.70 0.90
C ASN A 83 6.98 -15.55 0.10
N ILE A 84 6.53 -14.48 0.76
CA ILE A 84 6.09 -13.24 0.11
C ILE A 84 7.32 -12.43 -0.32
N LEU A 85 8.30 -12.27 0.57
CA LEU A 85 9.50 -11.48 0.33
C LEU A 85 10.26 -11.96 -0.92
N GLY A 86 10.44 -13.27 -1.06
CA GLY A 86 11.11 -13.87 -2.23
C GLY A 86 10.37 -13.69 -3.57
N LYS A 87 9.09 -13.29 -3.56
CA LYS A 87 8.31 -13.00 -4.77
C LYS A 87 8.32 -11.53 -5.16
N ILE A 88 8.48 -10.63 -4.18
CA ILE A 88 8.45 -9.18 -4.39
C ILE A 88 9.85 -8.58 -4.60
N LEU A 89 10.92 -9.30 -4.26
CA LEU A 89 12.29 -8.89 -4.52
C LEU A 89 12.70 -9.20 -5.97
N SER A 90 13.17 -8.18 -6.67
CA SER A 90 13.88 -8.30 -7.96
C SER A 90 15.33 -7.88 -7.72
N ASN A 91 16.29 -8.80 -7.93
CA ASN A 91 17.72 -8.56 -7.65
C ASN A 91 17.99 -8.02 -6.23
N SER A 92 17.28 -8.54 -5.22
CA SER A 92 17.36 -8.09 -3.81
C SER A 92 16.89 -6.65 -3.57
N LYS A 93 16.14 -6.05 -4.49
CA LYS A 93 15.54 -4.71 -4.37
C LYS A 93 14.04 -4.74 -4.67
N LEU A 94 13.33 -3.71 -4.23
CA LEU A 94 11.90 -3.50 -4.49
C LEU A 94 11.63 -2.56 -5.67
N ASP A 95 12.66 -2.24 -6.46
CA ASP A 95 12.60 -1.19 -7.49
C ASP A 95 11.44 -1.43 -8.49
N ASP A 96 11.17 -2.69 -8.82
CA ASP A 96 10.09 -3.06 -9.74
C ASP A 96 8.68 -3.06 -9.11
N PHE A 97 8.59 -3.19 -7.78
CA PHE A 97 7.31 -3.26 -7.06
C PHE A 97 6.57 -1.93 -7.09
N PHE A 98 7.30 -0.81 -7.08
CA PHE A 98 6.72 0.55 -7.05
C PHE A 98 6.54 1.17 -8.45
N ASN A 99 6.89 0.44 -9.52
CA ASN A 99 6.81 0.93 -10.91
C ASN A 99 5.55 0.46 -11.65
N ASN A 100 4.72 -0.38 -11.03
CA ASN A 100 3.41 -0.81 -11.55
C ASN A 100 2.27 0.06 -10.99
#